data_AF-A0A914ECQ6-F1
#
_entry.id   AF-A0A914ECQ6-F1
#
_cell.length_a   1.000
_cell.length_b   1.000
_cell.length_c   1.000
_cell.angle_alpha   90.00
_cell.angle_beta   90.00
_cell.angle_gamma   90.00
#
_symmetry.space_group_name_H-M   'P 1'
#
loop_
_entity.id
_entity.type
_entity.pdbx_description
1 polymer ?
#
loop_
_entity_poly.entity_id
_entity_poly.type
_entity_poly.pdbx_seq_one_letter_code
_entity_poly.pdbx_strand_id
1 'polypeptide(L)'
;MFYTSDDCNYKHISLSITNDPLNVTVWNPTGFIFPYELWSKSGVVLFASSENELKQHYLFWGDSQHAPLEGIGIATSNDGQNWNDTGLYLIKTGDVYDFDWGWIEAGPPPIRLNSGDFLFLYNGGSEDPATFSQVGYVILNGTDPSLVITRSANPLLESNQSWEQNPSKVYMTGLIPHSQGCPKQLSNFLVGTM
;
A
#
# COMPACT_ATOMS: atom_id res chain seq x y z
N MET A 1 -1.90 2.68 12.72
CA MET A 1 -2.77 2.68 11.54
C MET A 1 -2.51 3.93 10.75
N PHE A 2 -2.11 3.77 9.49
CA PHE A 2 -2.10 4.85 8.51
C PHE A 2 -3.46 4.88 7.83
N TYR A 3 -4.02 6.06 7.63
CA TYR A 3 -5.32 6.23 6.99
C TYR A 3 -5.40 7.59 6.31
N THR A 4 -6.22 7.68 5.27
CA THR A 4 -6.54 8.95 4.63
C THR A 4 -7.59 9.68 5.46
N SER A 5 -7.30 10.90 5.85
CA SER A 5 -8.22 11.87 6.48
C SER A 5 -8.35 13.12 5.62
N ASP A 6 -9.25 14.02 5.96
CA ASP A 6 -9.35 15.33 5.31
C ASP A 6 -9.44 16.49 6.31
N ASP A 7 -9.01 17.66 5.86
CA ASP A 7 -9.12 18.94 6.57
C ASP A 7 -10.23 19.83 5.99
N CYS A 8 -11.27 19.18 5.43
CA CYS A 8 -12.33 19.76 4.60
C CYS A 8 -11.92 20.25 3.20
N ASN A 9 -10.63 20.50 2.94
CA ASN A 9 -10.16 21.02 1.65
C ASN A 9 -9.30 19.99 0.90
N TYR A 10 -8.50 19.25 1.65
CA TYR A 10 -7.39 18.43 1.15
C TYR A 10 -7.41 17.05 1.79
N LYS A 11 -6.79 16.09 1.10
CA LYS A 11 -6.61 14.73 1.59
C LYS A 11 -5.23 14.62 2.22
N HIS A 12 -5.18 14.02 3.41
CA HIS A 12 -3.98 13.88 4.22
C HIS A 12 -3.80 12.44 4.69
N ILE A 13 -2.57 11.92 4.65
CA ILE A 13 -2.23 10.73 5.40
C ILE A 13 -2.12 11.12 6.87
N SER A 14 -2.88 10.41 7.70
CA SER A 14 -2.81 10.49 9.15
C SER A 14 -2.27 9.19 9.75
N LEU A 15 -1.74 9.32 10.96
CA LEU A 15 -1.34 8.19 11.79
C LEU A 15 -2.12 8.19 13.11
N SER A 16 -2.58 7.01 13.50
CA SER A 16 -3.11 6.75 14.83
C SER A 16 -2.51 5.46 15.39
N ILE A 17 -2.10 5.49 16.66
CA ILE A 17 -1.36 4.41 17.31
C ILE A 17 -2.25 3.78 18.38
N THR A 18 -2.23 2.45 18.47
CA THR A 18 -2.94 1.70 19.50
C THR A 18 -2.17 0.43 19.85
N ASN A 19 -2.32 -0.04 21.09
CA ASN A 19 -1.89 -1.38 21.50
C ASN A 19 -3.05 -2.40 21.46
N ASP A 20 -4.27 -1.94 21.25
CA ASP A 20 -5.47 -2.76 21.15
C ASP A 20 -6.39 -2.19 20.06
N PRO A 21 -6.35 -2.74 18.83
CA PRO A 21 -7.15 -2.24 17.72
C PRO A 21 -8.66 -2.48 17.89
N LEU A 22 -9.08 -3.35 18.81
CA LEU A 22 -10.50 -3.63 19.08
C LEU A 22 -11.11 -2.64 20.08
N ASN A 23 -10.28 -1.99 20.90
CA ASN A 23 -10.73 -0.96 21.82
C ASN A 23 -10.68 0.43 21.17
N VAL A 24 -11.83 0.93 20.71
CA VAL A 24 -11.93 2.23 20.04
C VAL A 24 -11.50 3.43 20.90
N THR A 25 -11.42 3.27 22.23
CA THR A 25 -11.12 4.39 23.15
C THR A 25 -9.62 4.61 23.38
N VAL A 26 -8.76 3.68 22.95
CA VAL A 26 -7.30 3.72 23.21
C VAL A 26 -6.48 4.06 21.97
N TRP A 27 -7.13 4.49 20.89
CA TRP A 27 -6.47 5.01 19.69
C TRP A 27 -5.96 6.43 19.93
N ASN A 28 -4.66 6.65 19.70
CA ASN A 28 -4.00 7.93 19.87
C ASN A 28 -3.62 8.53 18.50
N PRO A 29 -4.38 9.51 17.98
CA PRO A 29 -4.05 10.18 16.73
C PRO A 29 -2.83 11.09 16.90
N THR A 30 -1.88 11.02 15.95
CA THR A 30 -0.66 11.85 15.97
C THR A 30 -0.74 13.04 15.01
N GLY A 31 -1.79 13.12 14.19
CA GLY A 31 -2.00 14.16 13.19
C GLY A 31 -1.58 13.74 11.77
N PHE A 32 -1.45 14.74 10.90
CA PHE A 32 -1.06 14.54 9.50
C PHE A 32 0.44 14.24 9.40
N ILE A 33 0.78 13.24 8.60
CA ILE A 33 2.17 12.87 8.31
C ILE A 33 2.86 13.94 7.47
N PHE A 34 2.15 14.48 6.47
CA PHE A 34 2.63 15.54 5.59
C PHE A 34 1.69 16.75 5.64
N PRO A 35 1.72 17.56 6.71
CA PRO A 35 0.72 18.60 6.96
C PRO A 35 0.72 19.75 5.94
N TYR A 36 1.75 19.85 5.11
CA TYR A 36 1.89 20.89 4.08
C TYR A 36 1.61 20.36 2.67
N GLU A 37 1.46 19.04 2.50
CA GLU A 37 1.09 18.44 1.23
C GLU A 37 -0.43 18.54 1.06
N LEU A 38 -0.87 19.19 -0.01
CA LEU A 38 -2.30 19.37 -0.30
C LEU A 38 -2.98 18.06 -0.76
N TRP A 39 -2.18 17.03 -1.04
CA TRP A 39 -2.67 15.71 -1.39
C TRP A 39 -1.69 14.63 -0.92
N SER A 40 -2.00 14.03 0.22
CA SER A 40 -1.37 12.79 0.66
C SER A 40 -2.45 11.78 1.02
N LYS A 41 -2.40 10.58 0.45
CA LYS A 41 -3.31 9.48 0.80
C LYS A 41 -2.63 8.13 0.69
N SER A 42 -3.28 7.09 1.19
CA SER A 42 -2.89 5.70 0.90
C SER A 42 -1.47 5.38 1.39
N GLY A 43 -1.18 5.74 2.64
CA GLY A 43 0.11 5.45 3.27
C GLY A 43 0.16 4.00 3.77
N VAL A 44 1.22 3.28 3.40
CA VAL A 44 1.53 1.95 3.93
C VAL A 44 2.97 1.81 4.36
N VAL A 45 3.15 1.17 5.51
CA VAL A 45 4.43 1.13 6.21
C VAL A 45 5.08 -0.25 6.13
N LEU A 46 6.39 -0.24 5.90
CA LEU A 46 7.30 -1.34 6.16
C LEU A 46 8.18 -0.96 7.35
N PHE A 47 7.85 -1.48 8.53
CA PHE A 47 8.62 -1.20 9.73
C PHE A 47 9.94 -1.98 9.71
N ALA A 48 11.07 -1.29 9.90
CA ALA A 48 12.31 -1.92 10.35
C ALA A 48 12.12 -2.74 11.63
N SER A 49 12.67 -3.95 11.62
CA SER A 49 12.72 -4.86 12.75
C SER A 49 13.98 -5.74 12.67
N SER A 50 14.31 -6.42 13.76
CA SER A 50 15.38 -7.43 13.75
C SER A 50 15.10 -8.59 12.79
N GLU A 51 13.83 -8.84 12.45
CA GLU A 51 13.45 -9.93 11.55
C GLU A 51 13.75 -9.61 10.09
N ASN A 52 13.63 -8.34 9.70
CA ASN A 52 13.85 -7.90 8.32
C ASN A 52 15.16 -7.11 8.12
N GLU A 53 15.92 -6.88 9.18
CA GLU A 53 17.28 -6.31 9.16
C GLU A 53 17.38 -4.88 8.58
N LEU A 54 16.23 -4.22 8.37
CA LEU A 54 16.21 -2.84 7.90
C LEU A 54 16.68 -1.90 9.00
N LYS A 55 17.38 -0.84 8.60
CA LYS A 55 17.90 0.19 9.52
C LYS A 55 16.94 1.36 9.75
N GLN A 56 15.93 1.48 8.90
CA GLN A 56 14.92 2.54 8.95
C GLN A 56 13.58 2.00 8.47
N HIS A 57 12.49 2.60 8.95
CA HIS A 57 11.15 2.31 8.46
C HIS A 57 10.92 3.03 7.12
N TYR A 58 10.13 2.41 6.26
CA TYR A 58 9.73 2.96 4.97
C TYR A 58 8.21 3.15 4.95
N LEU A 59 7.76 4.27 4.40
CA LEU A 59 6.38 4.57 4.10
C LEU A 59 6.27 4.73 2.59
N PHE A 60 5.49 3.86 1.96
CA PHE A 60 5.09 3.99 0.57
C PHE A 60 3.73 4.69 0.55
N TRP A 61 3.60 5.75 -0.22
CA TRP A 61 2.44 6.63 -0.07
C TRP A 61 1.98 7.27 -1.36
N GLY A 62 0.74 7.69 -1.37
CA GLY A 62 0.14 8.46 -2.45
C GLY A 62 -0.42 7.62 -3.59
N ASP A 63 -0.90 8.36 -4.57
CA ASP A 63 -1.35 7.90 -5.87
C ASP A 63 -0.76 8.84 -6.95
N SER A 64 -0.89 8.44 -8.21
CA SER A 64 -0.39 9.22 -9.35
C SER A 64 -1.41 10.23 -9.93
N GLN A 65 -2.55 10.46 -9.27
CA GLN A 65 -3.63 11.28 -9.82
C GLN A 65 -3.50 12.77 -9.47
N HIS A 66 -2.56 13.15 -8.60
CA HIS A 66 -2.43 14.53 -8.16
C HIS A 66 -1.01 15.04 -8.30
N ALA A 67 -0.83 16.13 -9.05
CA ALA A 67 0.47 16.79 -9.16
C ALA A 67 0.91 17.38 -7.80
N PRO A 68 2.20 17.29 -7.42
CA PRO A 68 3.31 16.83 -8.25
C PRO A 68 3.51 15.30 -8.24
N LEU A 69 2.69 14.52 -7.52
CA LEU A 69 2.84 13.07 -7.42
C LEU A 69 2.53 12.40 -8.75
N GLU A 70 3.60 11.92 -9.39
CA GLU A 70 3.55 11.13 -10.63
C GLU A 70 3.59 9.61 -10.34
N GLY A 71 3.42 9.21 -9.08
CA GLY A 71 3.57 7.83 -8.65
C GLY A 71 3.45 7.61 -7.16
N ILE A 72 3.86 6.42 -6.71
CA ILE A 72 3.88 6.05 -5.28
C ILE A 72 5.17 6.60 -4.68
N GLY A 73 5.05 7.58 -3.78
CA GLY A 73 6.17 8.23 -3.10
C GLY A 73 6.80 7.36 -2.01
N ILE A 74 8.01 7.73 -1.59
CA ILE A 74 8.78 7.07 -0.54
C ILE A 74 9.10 8.07 0.56
N ALA A 75 8.76 7.73 1.79
CA ALA A 75 9.21 8.43 2.99
C ALA A 75 9.89 7.48 3.96
N THR A 76 10.75 8.02 4.81
CA THR A 76 11.55 7.23 5.76
C THR A 76 11.38 7.74 7.18
N SER A 77 11.51 6.85 8.16
CA SER A 77 11.45 7.18 9.58
C SER A 77 12.41 6.32 10.39
N ASN A 78 12.97 6.89 11.47
CA ASN A 78 13.77 6.15 12.46
C ASN A 78 12.95 5.70 13.68
N ASP A 79 11.76 6.23 13.88
CA ASP A 79 10.93 6.00 15.08
C ASP A 79 9.51 5.52 14.76
N GLY A 80 9.16 5.44 13.47
CA GLY A 80 7.86 5.01 12.98
C GLY A 80 6.75 6.04 13.12
N GLN A 81 7.07 7.26 13.58
CA GLN A 81 6.11 8.32 13.89
C GLN A 81 6.41 9.61 13.12
N ASN A 82 7.68 10.00 13.07
CA ASN A 82 8.15 11.17 12.33
C ASN A 82 8.69 10.72 10.98
N TRP A 83 8.04 11.13 9.90
CA TRP A 83 8.34 10.69 8.54
C TRP A 83 8.92 11.83 7.72
N ASN A 84 10.00 11.54 7.01
CA ASN A 84 10.61 12.46 6.07
C ASN A 84 10.36 11.96 4.64
N ASP A 85 9.64 12.73 3.85
CA ASP A 85 9.51 12.47 2.42
C ASP A 85 10.88 12.57 1.74
N THR A 86 11.19 11.60 0.90
CA THR A 86 12.45 11.56 0.15
C THR A 86 12.36 12.34 -1.16
N GLY A 87 11.14 12.67 -1.62
CA GLY A 87 10.88 13.22 -2.95
C GLY A 87 11.12 12.23 -4.09
N LEU A 88 11.36 10.94 -3.77
CA LEU A 88 11.53 9.86 -4.73
C LEU A 88 10.24 9.05 -4.87
N TYR A 89 10.07 8.46 -6.05
CA TYR A 89 8.99 7.52 -6.33
C TYR A 89 9.51 6.08 -6.30
N LEU A 90 8.75 5.19 -5.68
CA LEU A 90 8.94 3.75 -5.77
C LEU A 90 8.69 3.26 -7.20
N ILE A 91 7.54 3.65 -7.74
CA ILE A 91 7.13 3.45 -9.13
C ILE A 91 6.28 4.63 -9.59
N LYS A 92 6.31 4.90 -10.90
CA LYS A 92 5.38 5.79 -11.62
C LYS A 92 4.39 4.95 -12.42
N THR A 93 3.36 5.58 -12.99
CA THR A 93 2.49 4.91 -13.97
C THR A 93 3.30 4.26 -15.09
N GLY A 94 2.77 3.18 -15.64
CA GLY A 94 3.39 2.48 -16.77
C GLY A 94 3.32 3.27 -18.07
N ASP A 95 3.94 2.73 -19.12
CA ASP A 95 3.77 3.22 -20.49
C ASP A 95 2.35 2.95 -20.99
N VAL A 96 1.91 3.59 -22.07
CA VAL A 96 0.53 3.54 -22.62
C VAL A 96 -0.02 2.12 -22.91
N TYR A 97 0.83 1.09 -22.90
CA TYR A 97 0.44 -0.30 -23.12
C TYR A 97 0.43 -1.15 -21.84
N ASP A 98 0.90 -0.61 -20.73
CA ASP A 98 0.87 -1.28 -19.42
C ASP A 98 -0.53 -1.17 -18.81
N PHE A 99 -0.96 -2.16 -18.04
CA PHE A 99 -2.29 -2.17 -17.44
C PHE A 99 -2.53 -1.01 -16.44
N ASP A 100 -1.46 -0.40 -15.94
CA ASP A 100 -1.46 0.64 -14.91
C ASP A 100 -0.93 1.99 -15.43
N TRP A 101 -1.09 2.22 -16.73
CA TRP A 101 -0.67 3.47 -17.38
C TRP A 101 -1.48 4.70 -16.93
N GLY A 102 -2.73 4.49 -16.54
CA GLY A 102 -3.68 5.57 -16.20
C GLY A 102 -3.48 6.08 -14.78
N TRP A 103 -3.36 5.17 -13.81
CA TRP A 103 -3.07 5.52 -12.42
C TRP A 103 -2.49 4.34 -11.64
N ILE A 104 -1.79 4.67 -10.55
CA ILE A 104 -1.33 3.75 -9.52
C ILE A 104 -1.56 4.33 -8.13
N GLU A 105 -1.72 3.46 -7.14
CA GLU A 105 -1.88 3.80 -5.73
C GLU A 105 -1.31 2.69 -4.84
N ALA A 106 -0.68 3.07 -3.73
CA ALA A 106 -0.17 2.10 -2.77
C ALA A 106 -1.28 1.16 -2.24
N GLY A 107 -0.98 -0.14 -2.19
CA GLY A 107 -1.90 -1.17 -1.76
C GLY A 107 -1.73 -1.53 -0.28
N PRO A 108 -1.54 -2.81 0.09
CA PRO A 108 -1.23 -3.23 1.45
C PRO A 108 0.26 -3.06 1.83
N PRO A 109 0.60 -3.16 3.13
CA PRO A 109 1.99 -3.26 3.58
C PRO A 109 2.77 -4.38 2.87
N PRO A 110 4.05 -4.15 2.49
CA PRO A 110 4.86 -5.19 1.86
C PRO A 110 5.06 -6.42 2.74
N ILE A 111 5.16 -7.59 2.11
CA ILE A 111 5.41 -8.86 2.78
C ILE A 111 6.79 -9.37 2.42
N ARG A 112 7.55 -9.79 3.44
CA ARG A 112 8.85 -10.39 3.24
C ARG A 112 8.73 -11.78 2.60
N LEU A 113 9.52 -12.00 1.56
CA LEU A 113 9.65 -13.25 0.84
C LEU A 113 10.78 -14.11 1.42
N ASN A 114 10.77 -15.41 1.10
CA ASN A 114 11.85 -16.32 1.52
C ASN A 114 13.22 -15.95 0.96
N SER A 115 13.30 -15.16 -0.12
CA SER A 115 14.57 -14.63 -0.64
C SER A 115 15.17 -13.53 0.22
N GLY A 116 14.38 -12.95 1.16
CA GLY A 116 14.73 -11.76 1.91
C GLY A 116 14.17 -10.47 1.31
N ASP A 117 13.77 -10.48 0.03
CA ASP A 117 13.10 -9.38 -0.67
C ASP A 117 11.66 -9.17 -0.18
N PHE A 118 10.99 -8.11 -0.63
CA PHE A 118 9.61 -7.83 -0.27
C PHE A 118 8.68 -7.86 -1.48
N LEU A 119 7.55 -8.53 -1.35
CA LEU A 119 6.41 -8.38 -2.25
C LEU A 119 5.61 -7.15 -1.83
N PHE A 120 5.49 -6.17 -2.72
CA PHE A 120 4.60 -5.04 -2.55
C PHE A 120 3.50 -5.09 -3.61
N LEU A 121 2.25 -5.13 -3.16
CA LEU A 121 1.09 -5.07 -4.05
C LEU A 121 0.63 -3.62 -4.14
N TYR A 122 0.21 -3.20 -5.33
CA TYR A 122 -0.31 -1.86 -5.56
C TYR A 122 -1.58 -1.94 -6.40
N ASN A 123 -2.45 -0.95 -6.23
CA ASN A 123 -3.64 -0.78 -7.05
C ASN A 123 -3.29 0.06 -8.26
N GLY A 124 -3.91 -0.19 -9.40
CA GLY A 124 -3.74 0.65 -10.59
C GLY A 124 -4.78 0.34 -11.65
N GLY A 125 -4.67 1.02 -12.78
CA GLY A 125 -5.54 0.78 -13.91
C GLY A 125 -5.29 1.72 -15.08
N SER A 126 -5.93 1.38 -16.20
CA SER A 126 -5.89 2.13 -17.46
C SER A 126 -6.98 3.20 -17.57
N GLU A 127 -7.94 3.19 -16.66
CA GLU A 127 -9.14 4.04 -16.67
C GLU A 127 -9.34 4.71 -15.31
N ASP A 128 -10.42 5.46 -15.13
CA ASP A 128 -10.74 6.18 -13.90
C ASP A 128 -10.78 5.23 -12.67
N PRO A 129 -9.99 5.49 -11.59
CA PRO A 129 -10.00 4.69 -10.36
C PRO A 129 -11.35 4.63 -9.65
N ALA A 130 -12.27 5.55 -9.92
CA ALA A 130 -13.63 5.47 -9.40
C ALA A 130 -14.37 4.25 -9.95
N THR A 131 -14.05 3.83 -11.18
CA THR A 131 -14.81 2.82 -11.94
C THR A 131 -13.99 1.61 -12.37
N PHE A 132 -12.66 1.67 -12.30
CA PHE A 132 -11.80 0.61 -12.78
C PHE A 132 -10.58 0.46 -11.88
N SER A 133 -10.30 -0.76 -11.41
CA SER A 133 -9.03 -1.06 -10.76
C SER A 133 -8.63 -2.51 -10.88
N GLN A 134 -7.33 -2.71 -11.04
CA GLN A 134 -6.63 -3.98 -11.02
C GLN A 134 -5.49 -3.89 -9.99
N VAL A 135 -4.89 -5.04 -9.67
CA VAL A 135 -3.81 -5.12 -8.67
C VAL A 135 -2.54 -5.60 -9.35
N GLY A 136 -1.48 -4.80 -9.27
CA GLY A 136 -0.13 -5.18 -9.69
C GLY A 136 0.74 -5.62 -8.52
N TYR A 137 1.97 -6.03 -8.84
CA TYR A 137 2.99 -6.22 -7.82
C TYR A 137 4.36 -5.70 -8.26
N VAL A 138 5.17 -5.35 -7.28
CA VAL A 138 6.61 -5.18 -7.42
C VAL A 138 7.32 -6.04 -6.39
N ILE A 139 8.54 -6.45 -6.73
CA ILE A 139 9.50 -7.04 -5.79
C ILE A 139 10.49 -5.96 -5.41
N LEU A 140 10.55 -5.62 -4.13
CA LEU A 140 11.46 -4.64 -3.56
C LEU A 140 12.69 -5.35 -3.02
N ASN A 141 13.85 -4.71 -3.13
CA ASN A 141 15.09 -5.25 -2.61
C ASN A 141 15.04 -5.41 -1.08
N GLY A 142 15.47 -6.58 -0.60
CA GLY A 142 15.45 -6.92 0.82
C GLY A 142 16.35 -6.07 1.72
N THR A 143 17.40 -5.46 1.17
CA THR A 143 18.33 -4.57 1.89
C THR A 143 17.93 -3.10 1.75
N ASP A 144 17.46 -2.72 0.56
CA ASP A 144 16.99 -1.36 0.27
C ASP A 144 15.61 -1.38 -0.41
N PRO A 145 14.52 -1.33 0.38
CA PRO A 145 13.15 -1.37 -0.14
C PRO A 145 12.77 -0.20 -1.05
N SER A 146 13.61 0.82 -1.20
CA SER A 146 13.38 1.88 -2.19
C SER A 146 13.69 1.42 -3.63
N LEU A 147 14.38 0.29 -3.78
CA LEU A 147 14.78 -0.27 -5.07
C LEU A 147 13.83 -1.37 -5.53
N VAL A 148 13.23 -1.16 -6.70
CA VAL A 148 12.40 -2.17 -7.37
C VAL A 148 13.28 -3.13 -8.17
N ILE A 149 13.22 -4.43 -7.83
CA ILE A 149 13.87 -5.51 -8.56
C ILE A 149 13.05 -5.92 -9.78
N THR A 150 11.73 -5.98 -9.62
CA THR A 150 10.81 -6.44 -10.67
C THR A 150 9.46 -5.77 -10.48
N ARG A 151 8.79 -5.46 -11.59
CA ARG A 151 7.40 -5.02 -11.65
C ARG A 151 6.61 -5.97 -12.54
N SER A 152 5.39 -6.28 -12.15
CA SER A 152 4.48 -7.12 -12.93
C SER A 152 4.12 -6.46 -14.25
N ALA A 153 4.27 -7.18 -15.37
CA ALA A 153 3.83 -6.72 -16.69
C ALA A 153 2.31 -6.83 -16.88
N ASN A 154 1.67 -7.75 -16.15
CA ASN A 154 0.22 -7.98 -16.17
C ASN A 154 -0.32 -7.86 -14.74
N PRO A 155 -1.60 -7.52 -14.56
CA PRO A 155 -2.22 -7.51 -13.25
C PRO A 155 -2.20 -8.90 -12.62
N LEU A 156 -1.99 -8.93 -11.30
CA LEU A 156 -2.13 -10.11 -10.46
C LEU A 156 -3.60 -10.44 -10.17
N LEU A 157 -4.42 -9.41 -9.96
CA LEU A 157 -5.87 -9.55 -9.74
C LEU A 157 -6.64 -8.56 -10.62
N GLU A 158 -7.75 -9.04 -11.14
CA GLU A 158 -8.69 -8.30 -11.97
C GLU A 158 -10.13 -8.63 -11.55
N SER A 159 -11.07 -7.75 -11.87
CA SER A 159 -12.50 -7.95 -11.64
C SER A 159 -13.08 -9.10 -12.47
N ASN A 160 -13.20 -10.27 -11.84
CA ASN A 160 -13.67 -11.49 -12.51
C ASN A 160 -15.00 -12.00 -11.94
N GLN A 161 -15.42 -11.49 -10.78
CA GLN A 161 -16.68 -11.88 -10.16
C GLN A 161 -17.81 -10.92 -10.54
N SER A 162 -19.06 -11.41 -10.58
CA SER A 162 -20.20 -10.59 -10.99
C SER A 162 -20.42 -9.35 -10.10
N TRP A 163 -20.03 -9.42 -8.82
CA TRP A 163 -20.08 -8.30 -7.89
C TRP A 163 -18.92 -7.31 -8.04
N GLU A 164 -17.87 -7.67 -8.79
CA GLU A 164 -16.69 -6.84 -9.06
C GLU A 164 -16.82 -6.10 -10.39
N GLN A 165 -17.89 -6.32 -11.18
CA GLN A 165 -18.02 -5.80 -12.55
C GLN A 165 -18.94 -4.58 -12.69
N ASN A 166 -19.51 -4.08 -11.60
CA ASN A 166 -20.40 -2.89 -11.61
C ASN A 166 -20.15 -1.99 -10.38
N PRO A 167 -19.09 -1.17 -10.38
CA PRO A 167 -18.11 -0.99 -11.45
C PRO A 167 -17.02 -2.06 -11.45
N SER A 168 -16.21 -2.15 -12.52
CA SER A 168 -15.13 -3.14 -12.72
C SER A 168 -13.94 -2.90 -11.79
N LYS A 169 -14.11 -3.13 -10.48
CA LYS A 169 -13.17 -2.70 -9.44
C LYS A 169 -12.76 -3.82 -8.46
N VAL A 170 -11.45 -4.06 -8.36
CA VAL A 170 -10.82 -4.82 -7.26
C VAL A 170 -9.75 -3.96 -6.58
N TYR A 171 -9.84 -3.81 -5.26
CA TYR A 171 -9.00 -2.87 -4.51
C TYR A 171 -8.42 -3.53 -3.25
N MET A 172 -7.10 -3.46 -3.09
CA MET A 172 -6.37 -4.11 -2.00
C MET A 172 -5.81 -3.08 -1.01
N THR A 173 -6.17 -3.23 0.26
CA THR A 173 -5.68 -2.36 1.36
C THR A 173 -5.05 -3.13 2.50
N GLY A 174 -5.26 -4.45 2.57
CA GLY A 174 -4.72 -5.33 3.60
C GLY A 174 -4.31 -6.67 3.02
N LEU A 175 -3.27 -7.25 3.59
CA LEU A 175 -2.80 -8.59 3.25
C LEU A 175 -2.24 -9.23 4.52
N ILE A 176 -2.69 -10.45 4.82
CA ILE A 176 -2.20 -11.22 5.95
C ILE A 176 -1.62 -12.52 5.39
N PRO A 177 -0.29 -12.73 5.46
CA PRO A 177 0.28 -13.99 5.04
C PRO A 177 -0.16 -15.09 6.00
N HIS A 178 -0.57 -16.22 5.45
CA HIS A 178 -0.80 -17.40 6.27
C HIS A 178 0.53 -17.91 6.84
N SER A 179 0.56 -18.26 8.13
CA SER A 179 1.79 -18.64 8.84
C SER A 179 2.52 -19.86 8.27
N GLN A 180 1.81 -20.70 7.51
CA GLN A 180 2.36 -21.88 6.83
C GLN A 180 2.48 -21.71 5.31
N GLY A 181 2.30 -20.50 4.79
CA GLY A 181 2.12 -20.28 3.35
C GLY A 181 0.78 -20.82 2.86
N CYS A 182 0.68 -21.19 1.57
CA CYS A 182 -0.56 -21.67 0.96
C CYS A 182 -1.04 -22.99 1.61
N PRO A 183 -2.12 -22.99 2.41
CA PRO A 183 -2.59 -24.20 3.04
C PRO A 183 -3.16 -25.14 1.96
N LYS A 184 -2.82 -26.43 2.01
CA LYS A 184 -3.29 -27.43 1.03
C LYS A 184 -4.82 -27.61 1.02
N GLN A 185 -5.54 -27.05 2.00
CA GLN A 185 -6.99 -27.00 2.08
C GLN A 185 -7.44 -25.67 2.72
N LEU A 186 -8.13 -24.82 1.97
CA LEU A 186 -8.71 -23.55 2.43
C LEU A 186 -10.11 -23.72 3.05
N SER A 187 -10.53 -24.95 3.41
CA SER A 187 -11.93 -25.25 3.76
C SER A 187 -12.44 -24.59 5.04
N ASN A 188 -11.57 -24.02 5.88
CA ASN A 188 -11.93 -23.59 7.24
C ASN A 188 -11.73 -22.09 7.53
N PHE A 189 -11.35 -21.27 6.55
CA PHE A 189 -11.04 -19.85 6.82
C PHE A 189 -12.27 -18.93 6.94
N LEU A 190 -13.47 -19.39 6.57
CA LEU A 190 -14.71 -18.61 6.64
C LEU A 190 -15.77 -19.19 7.59
N VAL A 191 -15.47 -20.27 8.32
CA VAL A 191 -16.38 -20.75 9.38
C VAL A 191 -16.03 -20.00 10.67
N GLY A 192 -16.32 -18.70 10.67
CA GLY A 192 -16.62 -18.01 11.91
C GLY A 192 -17.86 -18.69 12.48
N THR A 193 -17.68 -19.40 13.58
CA THR A 193 -18.78 -19.82 14.45
C THR A 193 -19.59 -18.58 14.82
N MET A 194 -20.79 -18.45 14.24
CA MET A 194 -21.90 -17.70 14.86
C MET A 194 -22.37 -18.44 16.10
#